data_AF-A0AAW9A5W3-F1
#
_entry.id   AF-A0AAW9A5W3-F1
#
_cell.length_a   1.000
_cell.length_b   1.000
_cell.length_c   1.000
_cell.angle_alpha   90.00
_cell.angle_beta   90.00
_cell.angle_gamma   90.00
#
_symmetry.space_group_name_H-M   'P 1'
#
loop_
_entity.id
_entity.type
_entity.pdbx_description
1 polymer ?
#
loop_
_entity_poly.entity_id
_entity_poly.type
_entity_poly.pdbx_seq_one_letter_code
_entity_poly.pdbx_strand_id
1 'polypeptide(L)'
;MDTTKGKFAFYFWGILFFFLYFKIIAFVWNRWFFGSIIPEPLGLLVILLIVIPTAFLTSRFLVIKIPMTYHMIGIIGVMLFFSWSIFDDHREKSLDELIKYQDNKFKAMEFNFSDWRIEEKEPVEEMLEFLSQYRVKKMKDSEWNSNVSGEKGFQVMVYLKGKTTGASIYENRILSYNKTSYYKVLNGPIDMEWIEAFEEKHGKGQ
;
A
#
# COMPACT_ATOMS: atom_id res chain seq x y z
N MET A 1 -9.74 35.34 -26.33
CA MET A 1 -10.11 33.99 -25.82
C MET A 1 -11.44 34.14 -25.12
N ASP A 2 -12.42 33.32 -25.49
CA ASP A 2 -13.77 33.37 -24.90
C ASP A 2 -13.65 33.25 -23.37
N THR A 3 -14.11 34.26 -22.64
CA THR A 3 -14.00 34.35 -21.16
C THR A 3 -14.61 33.12 -20.48
N THR A 4 -15.56 32.48 -21.17
CA THR A 4 -16.21 31.22 -20.79
C THR A 4 -15.23 30.05 -20.69
N LYS A 5 -14.28 29.93 -21.64
CA LYS A 5 -13.29 28.83 -21.66
C LYS A 5 -12.28 28.94 -20.52
N GLY A 6 -11.87 30.17 -20.17
CA GLY A 6 -10.97 30.42 -19.05
C GLY A 6 -11.61 30.11 -17.70
N LYS A 7 -12.88 30.49 -17.51
CA LYS A 7 -13.66 30.17 -16.30
C LYS A 7 -13.84 28.66 -16.15
N PHE A 8 -14.18 27.95 -17.23
CA PHE A 8 -14.33 26.49 -17.20
C PHE A 8 -13.04 25.79 -16.76
N ALA A 9 -11.90 26.15 -17.35
CA ALA A 9 -10.61 25.59 -16.96
C ALA A 9 -10.31 25.86 -15.47
N PHE A 10 -10.59 27.07 -14.97
CA PHE A 10 -10.39 27.41 -13.56
C PHE A 10 -11.20 26.52 -12.62
N TYR A 11 -12.50 26.37 -12.86
CA TYR A 11 -13.35 25.50 -12.04
C TYR A 11 -12.92 24.04 -12.10
N PHE A 12 -12.57 23.55 -13.29
CA PHE A 12 -12.12 22.18 -13.48
C PHE A 12 -10.82 21.90 -12.72
N TRP A 13 -9.82 22.77 -12.84
CA TRP A 13 -8.56 22.62 -12.10
C TRP A 13 -8.76 22.80 -10.60
N GLY A 14 -9.61 23.74 -10.17
CA GLY A 14 -9.98 23.90 -8.77
C GLY A 14 -10.57 22.61 -8.19
N ILE A 15 -11.50 21.97 -8.89
CA ILE A 15 -12.11 20.69 -8.48
C ILE A 15 -11.09 19.56 -8.48
N LEU A 16 -10.24 19.47 -9.51
CA LEU A 16 -9.20 18.43 -9.59
C LEU A 16 -8.20 18.57 -8.43
N PHE A 17 -7.71 19.78 -8.17
CA PHE A 17 -6.81 20.05 -7.04
C PHE A 17 -7.49 19.81 -5.70
N PHE A 18 -8.79 20.11 -5.58
CA PHE A 18 -9.58 19.77 -4.40
C PHE A 18 -9.59 18.26 -4.14
N PHE A 19 -9.90 17.43 -5.14
CA PHE A 19 -9.84 15.97 -4.97
C PHE A 19 -8.43 15.45 -4.71
N LEU A 20 -7.42 16.00 -5.40
CA LEU A 20 -6.02 15.66 -5.16
C LEU A 20 -5.61 15.98 -3.72
N TYR A 21 -6.01 17.15 -3.22
CA TYR A 21 -5.78 17.61 -1.85
C TYR A 21 -6.39 16.66 -0.83
N PHE A 22 -7.67 16.29 -0.99
CA PHE A 22 -8.32 15.33 -0.10
C PHE A 22 -7.66 13.95 -0.13
N LYS A 23 -7.18 13.49 -1.29
CA LYS A 23 -6.47 12.21 -1.39
C LYS A 23 -5.09 12.26 -0.74
N ILE A 24 -4.36 13.36 -0.91
CA ILE A 24 -3.08 13.60 -0.23
C ILE A 24 -3.31 13.64 1.27
N ILE A 25 -4.33 14.36 1.74
CA ILE A 25 -4.69 14.38 3.16
C ILE A 25 -5.06 13.00 3.66
N ALA A 26 -5.92 12.24 2.96
CA ALA A 26 -6.30 10.90 3.38
C ALA A 26 -5.09 9.96 3.43
N PHE A 27 -4.18 10.06 2.46
CA PHE A 27 -2.92 9.32 2.45
C PHE A 27 -2.02 9.70 3.64
N VAL A 28 -1.83 11.02 3.86
CA VAL A 28 -1.08 11.54 5.01
C VAL A 28 -1.72 11.06 6.30
N TRP A 29 -3.03 11.23 6.47
CA TRP A 29 -3.79 10.85 7.66
C TRP A 29 -3.71 9.35 7.95
N ASN A 30 -3.90 8.49 6.95
CA ASN A 30 -3.80 7.04 7.12
C ASN A 30 -2.38 6.62 7.52
N ARG A 31 -1.36 7.29 6.96
CA ARG A 31 0.05 7.08 7.34
C ARG A 31 0.35 7.63 8.75
N TRP A 32 -0.29 8.73 9.14
CA TRP A 32 -0.05 9.47 10.38
C TRP A 32 -0.69 8.79 11.59
N PHE A 33 -1.93 8.31 11.45
CA PHE A 33 -2.70 7.70 12.55
C PHE A 33 -2.27 6.26 12.87
N PHE A 34 -1.81 5.50 11.87
CA PHE A 34 -1.51 4.07 12.03
C PHE A 34 -0.01 3.72 12.01
N GLY A 35 0.92 4.69 11.88
CA GLY A 35 2.33 4.42 11.56
C GLY A 35 3.44 5.06 12.43
N SER A 36 3.13 5.96 13.37
CA SER A 36 4.03 6.61 14.37
C SER A 36 4.98 7.79 13.94
N ILE A 37 5.23 8.68 14.94
CA ILE A 37 6.32 9.68 15.19
C ILE A 37 6.50 10.90 14.26
N ILE A 38 5.46 11.66 13.92
CA ILE A 38 5.67 13.06 13.51
C ILE A 38 4.72 13.94 14.32
N PRO A 39 5.22 14.93 15.10
CA PRO A 39 4.38 15.83 15.87
C PRO A 39 3.32 16.49 14.96
N GLU A 40 2.08 16.53 15.42
CA GLU A 40 0.94 17.22 14.79
C GLU A 40 1.28 18.57 14.10
N PRO A 41 2.12 19.47 14.66
CA PRO A 41 2.48 20.71 13.97
C PRO A 41 3.27 20.54 12.67
N LEU A 42 4.05 19.47 12.50
CA LEU A 42 4.86 19.23 11.29
C LEU A 42 4.00 18.84 10.08
N GLY A 43 2.91 18.11 10.28
CA GLY A 43 1.99 17.77 9.19
C GLY A 43 1.18 18.98 8.72
N LEU A 44 0.79 19.87 9.64
CA LEU A 44 0.17 21.14 9.28
C LEU A 44 1.13 22.02 8.45
N LEU A 45 2.43 22.00 8.79
CA LEU A 45 3.47 22.69 8.02
C LEU A 45 3.65 22.09 6.61
N VAL A 46 3.60 20.78 6.45
CA VAL A 46 3.61 20.12 5.13
C VAL A 46 2.38 20.50 4.31
N ILE A 47 1.20 20.53 4.92
CA ILE A 47 -0.04 20.97 4.25
C ILE A 47 0.10 22.41 3.77
N LEU A 48 0.59 23.33 4.61
CA LEU A 48 0.80 24.73 4.23
C LEU A 48 1.84 24.85 3.10
N LEU A 49 2.93 24.09 3.15
CA LEU A 49 3.97 24.05 2.11
C LEU A 49 3.50 23.45 0.79
N ILE A 50 2.42 22.66 0.77
CA ILE A 50 1.84 22.14 -0.48
C ILE A 50 0.74 23.09 -0.97
N VAL A 51 -0.20 23.47 -0.09
CA VAL A 51 -1.40 24.23 -0.46
C VAL A 51 -1.04 25.66 -0.89
N ILE A 52 -0.17 26.37 -0.15
CA ILE A 52 0.15 27.77 -0.46
C ILE A 52 0.85 27.88 -1.82
N PRO A 53 1.91 27.08 -2.14
CA PRO A 53 2.50 27.09 -3.47
C PRO A 53 1.54 26.60 -4.54
N THR A 54 0.66 25.64 -4.26
CA THR A 54 -0.33 25.19 -5.25
C THR A 54 -1.34 26.29 -5.56
N ALA A 55 -1.83 27.03 -4.56
CA ALA A 55 -2.72 28.17 -4.75
C ALA A 55 -2.03 29.32 -5.51
N PHE A 56 -0.76 29.61 -5.16
CA PHE A 56 0.05 30.62 -5.84
C PHE A 56 0.40 30.22 -7.28
N LEU A 57 0.72 28.94 -7.52
CA LEU A 57 0.91 28.42 -8.87
C LEU A 57 -0.41 28.53 -9.62
N THR A 58 -1.54 28.10 -9.06
CA THR A 58 -2.86 28.18 -9.71
C THR A 58 -3.19 29.62 -10.12
N SER A 59 -2.86 30.62 -9.29
CA SER A 59 -3.05 32.03 -9.65
C SER A 59 -2.09 32.52 -10.75
N ARG A 60 -0.84 32.04 -10.78
CA ARG A 60 0.13 32.30 -11.86
C ARG A 60 -0.21 31.57 -13.16
N PHE A 61 -0.77 30.36 -13.08
CA PHE A 61 -1.30 29.57 -14.19
C PHE A 61 -2.45 30.29 -14.90
N LEU A 62 -3.18 31.18 -14.21
CA LEU A 62 -4.19 32.04 -14.84
C LEU A 62 -3.60 33.23 -15.61
N VAL A 63 -2.38 33.64 -15.28
CA VAL A 63 -1.69 34.79 -15.92
C VAL A 63 -0.84 34.32 -17.10
N ILE A 64 -0.19 33.16 -16.99
CA ILE A 64 0.64 32.58 -18.05
C ILE A 64 -0.26 31.77 -19.00
N LYS A 65 -0.32 32.18 -20.27
CA LYS A 65 -1.08 31.47 -21.32
C LYS A 65 -0.42 30.14 -21.69
N ILE A 66 -0.56 29.13 -20.84
CA ILE A 66 -0.14 27.77 -21.17
C ILE A 66 -1.15 27.19 -22.18
N PRO A 67 -0.68 26.58 -23.29
CA PRO A 67 -1.58 25.94 -24.25
C PRO A 67 -2.51 24.92 -23.59
N MET A 68 -3.76 24.84 -24.06
CA MET A 68 -4.77 23.90 -23.56
C MET A 68 -4.29 22.44 -23.63
N THR A 69 -3.45 22.10 -24.61
CA THR A 69 -2.87 20.77 -24.79
C THR A 69 -2.12 20.27 -23.55
N TYR A 70 -1.30 21.11 -22.91
CA TYR A 70 -0.56 20.70 -21.71
C TYR A 70 -1.49 20.46 -20.51
N HIS A 71 -2.59 21.20 -20.43
CA HIS A 71 -3.61 20.97 -19.41
C HIS A 71 -4.27 19.61 -19.60
N MET A 72 -4.67 19.28 -20.84
CA MET A 72 -5.26 17.98 -21.16
C MET A 72 -4.30 16.83 -20.85
N ILE A 73 -3.01 16.97 -21.17
CA ILE A 73 -1.97 15.98 -20.83
C ILE A 73 -1.89 15.78 -19.31
N GLY A 74 -1.87 16.87 -18.53
CA GLY A 74 -1.84 16.79 -17.07
C GLY A 74 -3.07 16.08 -16.49
N ILE A 75 -4.27 16.41 -17.01
CA ILE A 75 -5.53 15.80 -16.58
C ILE A 75 -5.53 14.30 -16.88
N ILE A 76 -5.14 13.91 -18.10
CA ILE A 76 -5.03 12.51 -18.50
C ILE A 76 -4.03 11.78 -17.61
N GLY A 77 -2.87 12.38 -17.33
CA GLY A 77 -1.86 11.81 -16.43
C GLY A 77 -2.41 11.55 -15.02
N VAL A 78 -3.15 12.50 -14.46
CA VAL A 78 -3.82 12.33 -13.16
C VAL A 78 -4.87 11.23 -13.23
N MET A 79 -5.76 11.25 -14.22
CA MET A 79 -6.79 10.22 -14.39
C MET A 79 -6.19 8.81 -14.50
N LEU A 80 -5.12 8.65 -15.28
CA LEU A 80 -4.42 7.37 -15.42
C LEU A 80 -3.79 6.93 -14.08
N PHE A 81 -3.17 7.85 -13.35
CA PHE A 81 -2.59 7.55 -12.04
C PHE A 81 -3.64 7.07 -11.02
N PHE A 82 -4.80 7.73 -10.95
CA PHE A 82 -5.90 7.31 -10.07
C PHE A 82 -6.52 5.99 -10.52
N SER A 83 -6.71 5.82 -11.83
CA SER A 83 -7.25 4.59 -12.41
C SER A 83 -6.33 3.40 -12.11
N TRP A 84 -5.01 3.59 -12.25
CA TRP A 84 -4.02 2.58 -11.91
C TRP A 84 -4.07 2.20 -10.42
N SER A 85 -4.19 3.19 -9.53
CA SER A 85 -4.32 2.94 -8.09
C SER A 85 -5.58 2.17 -7.73
N ILE A 86 -6.73 2.48 -8.36
CA ILE A 86 -7.98 1.76 -8.13
C ILE A 86 -7.88 0.34 -8.68
N PHE A 87 -7.32 0.20 -9.89
CA PHE A 87 -7.09 -1.11 -10.52
C PHE A 87 -6.17 -1.99 -9.67
N ASP A 88 -5.03 -1.47 -9.21
CA ASP A 88 -4.11 -2.24 -8.36
C ASP A 88 -4.77 -2.66 -7.05
N ASP A 89 -5.66 -1.87 -6.46
CA ASP A 89 -6.31 -2.24 -5.20
C ASP A 89 -7.43 -3.28 -5.37
N HIS A 90 -8.06 -3.38 -6.54
CA HIS A 90 -9.18 -4.30 -6.79
C HIS A 90 -8.83 -5.55 -7.60
N ARG A 91 -7.63 -5.58 -8.23
CA ARG A 91 -7.16 -6.76 -8.96
C ARG A 91 -6.83 -7.90 -8.01
N GLU A 92 -6.96 -9.11 -8.53
CA GLU A 92 -6.44 -10.30 -7.88
C GLU A 92 -4.92 -10.30 -7.96
N LYS A 93 -4.27 -10.75 -6.89
CA LYS A 93 -2.80 -10.81 -6.77
C LYS A 93 -2.40 -12.17 -6.23
N SER A 94 -1.16 -12.59 -6.44
CA SER A 94 -0.61 -13.66 -5.62
C SER A 94 -0.30 -13.14 -4.21
N LEU A 95 -0.27 -14.04 -3.22
CA LEU A 95 -0.04 -13.68 -1.82
C LEU A 95 1.40 -13.18 -1.56
N ASP A 96 2.39 -13.70 -2.26
CA ASP A 96 3.79 -13.24 -2.19
C ASP A 96 3.96 -11.76 -2.61
N GLU A 97 3.14 -11.27 -3.56
CA GLU A 97 3.11 -9.84 -3.95
C GLU A 97 2.78 -8.92 -2.75
N LEU A 98 2.08 -9.42 -1.72
CA LEU A 98 1.76 -8.65 -0.51
C LEU A 98 2.98 -8.47 0.40
N ILE A 99 3.87 -9.46 0.42
CA ILE A 99 5.08 -9.49 1.26
C ILE A 99 6.18 -8.63 0.64
N LYS A 100 6.16 -8.34 -0.67
CA LYS A 100 7.07 -7.39 -1.35
C LYS A 100 8.56 -7.67 -1.11
N TYR A 101 8.95 -8.93 -1.23
CA TYR A 101 10.34 -9.35 -1.13
C TYR A 101 11.22 -8.69 -2.22
N GLN A 102 12.43 -8.29 -1.84
CA GLN A 102 13.47 -7.77 -2.74
C GLN A 102 14.80 -8.38 -2.34
N ASP A 103 15.25 -9.35 -3.15
CA ASP A 103 16.46 -10.14 -2.92
C ASP A 103 17.67 -9.29 -2.51
N ASN A 104 18.02 -8.30 -3.34
CA ASN A 104 19.19 -7.44 -3.13
C ASN A 104 19.15 -6.53 -1.87
N LYS A 105 18.02 -6.51 -1.14
CA LYS A 105 17.85 -5.74 0.10
C LYS A 105 17.49 -6.63 1.28
N PHE A 106 17.38 -7.94 1.08
CA PHE A 106 17.01 -8.87 2.12
C PHE A 106 18.04 -8.86 3.26
N LYS A 107 17.54 -8.97 4.49
CA LYS A 107 18.36 -9.09 5.70
C LYS A 107 17.97 -10.31 6.51
N ALA A 108 16.67 -10.45 6.78
CA ALA A 108 16.15 -11.54 7.57
C ALA A 108 14.64 -11.70 7.35
N MET A 109 14.13 -12.89 7.61
CA MET A 109 12.72 -13.20 7.78
C MET A 109 12.50 -13.75 9.20
N GLU A 110 11.42 -13.36 9.84
CA GLU A 110 11.05 -13.77 11.18
C GLU A 110 9.61 -14.30 11.15
N PHE A 111 9.38 -15.38 11.89
CA PHE A 111 8.10 -16.05 11.98
C PHE A 111 7.52 -15.96 13.38
N ASN A 112 6.21 -15.70 13.45
CA ASN A 112 5.40 -15.68 14.68
C ASN A 112 5.95 -14.77 15.80
N PHE A 113 6.69 -13.72 15.44
CA PHE A 113 7.42 -12.84 16.37
C PHE A 113 8.26 -13.61 17.40
N SER A 114 8.79 -14.76 16.99
CA SER A 114 9.66 -15.60 17.82
C SER A 114 11.13 -15.26 17.56
N ASP A 115 12.03 -15.78 18.40
CA ASP A 115 13.48 -15.68 18.17
C ASP A 115 13.94 -16.43 16.90
N TRP A 116 13.03 -17.13 16.21
CA TRP A 116 13.33 -17.80 14.96
C TRP A 116 13.44 -16.80 13.80
N ARG A 117 14.69 -16.58 13.41
CA ARG A 117 15.09 -15.63 12.39
C ARG A 117 15.93 -16.32 11.31
N ILE A 118 15.42 -16.28 10.09
CA ILE A 118 16.06 -16.82 8.90
C ILE A 118 16.82 -15.68 8.21
N GLU A 119 18.15 -15.74 8.19
CA GLU A 119 18.99 -14.81 7.41
C GLU A 119 19.40 -15.39 6.05
N GLU A 120 19.17 -16.69 5.86
CA GLU A 120 19.43 -17.40 4.61
C GLU A 120 18.35 -17.11 3.57
N LYS A 121 18.77 -17.07 2.31
CA LYS A 121 17.91 -16.72 1.20
C LYS A 121 16.99 -17.86 0.78
N GLU A 122 17.52 -19.08 0.76
CA GLU A 122 16.84 -20.26 0.23
C GLU A 122 15.51 -20.57 0.95
N PRO A 123 15.41 -20.58 2.30
CA PRO A 123 14.13 -20.83 2.97
C PRO A 123 13.09 -19.73 2.70
N VAL A 124 13.55 -18.49 2.48
CA VAL A 124 12.67 -17.37 2.14
C VAL A 124 12.11 -17.53 0.73
N GLU A 125 12.92 -17.95 -0.23
CA GLU A 125 12.45 -18.25 -1.59
C GLU A 125 11.45 -19.41 -1.60
N GLU A 126 11.72 -20.49 -0.84
CA GLU A 126 10.80 -21.63 -0.68
C GLU A 126 9.43 -21.19 -0.13
N MET A 127 9.43 -20.36 0.92
CA MET A 127 8.19 -19.81 1.49
C MET A 127 7.44 -18.92 0.48
N LEU A 128 8.15 -18.02 -0.21
CA LEU A 128 7.52 -17.12 -1.18
C LEU A 128 6.96 -17.88 -2.38
N GLU A 129 7.65 -18.93 -2.82
CA GLU A 129 7.16 -19.82 -3.87
C GLU A 129 5.86 -20.51 -3.44
N PHE A 130 5.81 -21.08 -2.23
CA PHE A 130 4.57 -21.63 -1.66
C PHE A 130 3.44 -20.60 -1.63
N LEU A 131 3.70 -19.41 -1.08
CA LEU A 131 2.68 -18.36 -0.97
C LEU A 131 2.22 -17.85 -2.35
N SER A 132 3.10 -17.87 -3.37
CA SER A 132 2.75 -17.41 -4.72
C SER A 132 1.62 -18.23 -5.38
N GLN A 133 1.38 -19.45 -4.90
CA GLN A 133 0.31 -20.33 -5.37
C GLN A 133 -1.08 -19.81 -4.98
N TYR A 134 -1.19 -18.99 -3.93
CA TYR A 134 -2.46 -18.49 -3.43
C TYR A 134 -2.83 -17.15 -4.07
N ARG A 135 -4.07 -17.05 -4.53
CA ARG A 135 -4.66 -15.83 -5.09
C ARG A 135 -5.44 -15.11 -4.02
N VAL A 136 -5.20 -13.81 -3.91
CA VAL A 136 -5.78 -12.96 -2.87
C VAL A 136 -6.42 -11.72 -3.48
N LYS A 137 -7.45 -11.22 -2.80
CA LYS A 137 -8.14 -9.98 -3.19
C LYS A 137 -8.45 -9.13 -1.96
N LYS A 138 -8.27 -7.82 -2.10
CA LYS A 138 -8.54 -6.86 -1.02
C LYS A 138 -10.01 -6.95 -0.60
N MET A 139 -10.23 -7.01 0.70
CA MET A 139 -11.55 -6.98 1.33
C MET A 139 -11.88 -5.56 1.78
N LYS A 140 -13.17 -5.31 2.01
CA LYS A 140 -13.59 -4.10 2.72
C LYS A 140 -13.30 -4.28 4.21
N ASP A 141 -12.98 -3.19 4.90
CA ASP A 141 -12.75 -3.23 6.35
C ASP A 141 -13.98 -3.77 7.11
N SER A 142 -15.19 -3.49 6.63
CA SER A 142 -16.44 -4.01 7.19
C SER A 142 -16.62 -5.53 7.05
N GLU A 143 -15.86 -6.17 6.15
CA GLU A 143 -15.89 -7.63 5.94
C GLU A 143 -14.88 -8.34 6.87
N TRP A 144 -13.99 -7.60 7.53
CA TRP A 144 -13.00 -8.17 8.42
C TRP A 144 -13.55 -8.36 9.84
N ASN A 145 -13.50 -9.59 10.34
CA ASN A 145 -13.76 -9.89 11.75
C ASN A 145 -12.43 -9.88 12.53
N SER A 146 -12.25 -8.93 13.46
CA SER A 146 -11.02 -8.86 14.27
C SER A 146 -10.83 -10.03 15.22
N ASN A 147 -11.88 -10.82 15.50
CA ASN A 147 -11.75 -12.05 16.26
C ASN A 147 -11.19 -13.16 15.38
N VAL A 148 -9.91 -13.47 15.58
CA VAL A 148 -9.12 -14.49 14.88
C VAL A 148 -8.62 -15.59 15.82
N SER A 149 -9.06 -15.61 17.09
CA SER A 149 -8.53 -16.53 18.11
C SER A 149 -8.81 -18.01 17.85
N GLY A 150 -9.83 -18.31 17.04
CA GLY A 150 -10.17 -19.68 16.65
C GLY A 150 -9.57 -20.10 15.30
N GLU A 151 -8.75 -19.27 14.67
CA GLU A 151 -8.16 -19.57 13.36
C GLU A 151 -6.70 -19.98 13.48
N LYS A 152 -6.33 -21.03 12.74
CA LYS A 152 -4.92 -21.33 12.49
C LYS A 152 -4.34 -20.26 11.56
N GLY A 153 -3.14 -19.82 11.89
CA GLY A 153 -2.41 -18.86 11.10
C GLY A 153 -1.02 -18.64 11.65
N PHE A 154 -0.22 -17.94 10.87
CA PHE A 154 1.15 -17.59 11.21
C PHE A 154 1.39 -16.12 10.85
N GLN A 155 2.47 -15.56 11.37
CA GLN A 155 2.89 -14.20 11.08
C GLN A 155 4.27 -14.26 10.45
N VAL A 156 4.47 -13.45 9.41
CA VAL A 156 5.75 -13.35 8.72
C VAL A 156 6.17 -11.90 8.65
N MET A 157 7.41 -11.64 9.04
CA MET A 157 8.06 -10.35 8.96
C MET A 157 9.34 -10.48 8.15
N VAL A 158 9.46 -9.71 7.07
CA VAL A 158 10.65 -9.63 6.23
C VAL A 158 11.32 -8.28 6.46
N TYR A 159 12.55 -8.34 6.95
CA TYR A 159 13.41 -7.19 7.14
C TYR A 159 14.22 -6.96 5.88
N LEU A 160 14.03 -5.79 5.28
CA LEU A 160 14.80 -5.29 4.15
C LEU A 160 15.64 -4.09 4.59
N LYS A 161 16.68 -3.77 3.83
CA LYS A 161 17.48 -2.55 4.06
C LYS A 161 16.60 -1.30 3.96
N GLY A 162 16.31 -0.69 5.11
CA GLY A 162 15.54 0.55 5.23
C GLY A 162 14.01 0.38 5.23
N LYS A 163 13.51 -0.87 5.24
CA LYS A 163 12.07 -1.15 5.25
C LYS A 163 11.78 -2.51 5.87
N THR A 164 10.72 -2.61 6.65
CA THR A 164 10.15 -3.89 7.09
C THR A 164 8.80 -4.09 6.44
N THR A 165 8.48 -5.34 6.14
CA THR A 165 7.21 -5.76 5.55
C THR A 165 6.73 -7.03 6.22
N GLY A 166 5.43 -7.22 6.33
CA GLY A 166 4.90 -8.43 6.94
C GLY A 166 3.39 -8.54 6.84
N ALA A 167 2.90 -9.69 7.29
CA ALA A 167 1.49 -10.00 7.34
C ALA A 167 1.16 -11.03 8.43
N SER A 168 -0.05 -10.96 8.99
CA SER A 168 -0.69 -12.13 9.60
C SER A 168 -1.43 -12.89 8.50
N ILE A 169 -1.15 -14.18 8.37
CA ILE A 169 -1.71 -15.05 7.35
C ILE A 169 -2.50 -16.15 8.06
N TYR A 170 -3.81 -16.21 7.79
CA TYR A 170 -4.73 -17.25 8.24
C TYR A 170 -5.20 -18.05 7.03
N GLU A 171 -5.86 -19.18 7.27
CA GLU A 171 -6.29 -20.11 6.20
C GLU A 171 -7.01 -19.39 5.06
N ASN A 172 -7.95 -18.50 5.38
CA ASN A 172 -8.81 -17.87 4.37
C ASN A 172 -8.62 -16.37 4.23
N ARG A 173 -7.74 -15.76 5.03
CA ARG A 173 -7.65 -14.30 5.15
C ARG A 173 -6.28 -13.82 5.60
N ILE A 174 -5.92 -12.61 5.19
CA ILE A 174 -4.61 -12.03 5.43
C ILE A 174 -4.76 -10.59 5.89
N LEU A 175 -4.01 -10.23 6.93
CA LEU A 175 -3.78 -8.86 7.35
C LEU A 175 -2.38 -8.43 6.89
N SER A 176 -2.30 -7.56 5.87
CA SER A 176 -1.03 -7.00 5.44
C SER A 176 -0.68 -5.77 6.28
N TYR A 177 0.46 -5.82 6.98
CA TYR A 177 0.93 -4.70 7.81
C TYR A 177 1.45 -3.53 6.97
N ASN A 178 1.95 -3.82 5.76
CA ASN A 178 2.47 -2.79 4.84
C ASN A 178 1.45 -1.76 4.41
N LYS A 179 0.27 -2.25 4.01
CA LYS A 179 -0.81 -1.43 3.45
C LYS A 179 -1.91 -1.18 4.50
N THR A 180 -1.81 -1.80 5.68
CA THR A 180 -2.88 -1.85 6.69
C THR A 180 -4.20 -2.24 6.02
N SER A 181 -4.20 -3.37 5.33
CA SER A 181 -5.32 -3.80 4.50
C SER A 181 -5.59 -5.28 4.67
N TYR A 182 -6.87 -5.64 4.56
CA TYR A 182 -7.36 -7.00 4.69
C TYR A 182 -7.54 -7.63 3.31
N TYR A 183 -7.21 -8.92 3.20
CA TYR A 183 -7.35 -9.69 1.97
C TYR A 183 -8.01 -11.03 2.28
N LYS A 184 -8.78 -11.54 1.32
CA LYS A 184 -9.30 -12.92 1.34
C LYS A 184 -8.53 -13.76 0.35
N VAL A 185 -8.37 -15.04 0.67
CA VAL A 185 -7.87 -16.06 -0.26
C VAL A 185 -9.01 -16.50 -1.18
N LEU A 186 -8.72 -16.70 -2.46
CA LEU A 186 -9.72 -16.96 -3.50
C LEU A 186 -9.74 -18.41 -3.99
N ASN A 187 -8.59 -19.08 -3.98
CA ASN A 187 -8.39 -20.38 -4.62
C ASN A 187 -8.23 -21.54 -3.63
N GLY A 188 -8.77 -21.40 -2.42
CA GLY A 188 -8.75 -22.41 -1.36
C GLY A 188 -8.06 -21.93 -0.08
N PRO A 189 -8.25 -22.61 1.06
CA PRO A 189 -7.54 -22.29 2.28
C PRO A 189 -6.04 -22.55 2.11
N ILE A 190 -5.22 -21.74 2.79
CA ILE A 190 -3.77 -21.94 2.86
C ILE A 190 -3.48 -23.23 3.64
N ASP A 191 -2.63 -24.08 3.07
CA ASP A 191 -2.17 -25.32 3.69
C ASP A 191 -1.30 -25.02 4.92
N MET A 192 -1.92 -25.12 6.10
CA MET A 192 -1.24 -24.90 7.38
C MET A 192 -0.33 -26.06 7.77
N GLU A 193 -0.57 -27.28 7.26
CA GLU A 193 0.31 -28.43 7.52
C GLU A 193 1.66 -28.24 6.82
N TRP A 194 1.65 -27.68 5.61
CA TRP A 194 2.88 -27.28 4.92
C TRP A 194 3.65 -26.23 5.71
N ILE A 195 2.96 -25.24 6.29
CA ILE A 195 3.60 -24.23 7.14
C ILE A 195 4.22 -24.89 8.37
N GLU A 196 3.47 -25.72 9.10
CA GLU A 196 3.97 -26.47 10.27
C GLU A 196 5.23 -27.30 9.91
N ALA A 197 5.24 -27.95 8.74
CA ALA A 197 6.40 -28.70 8.23
C ALA A 197 7.58 -27.80 7.83
N PHE A 198 7.32 -26.63 7.24
CA PHE A 198 8.33 -25.63 6.94
C PHE A 198 8.99 -25.11 8.23
N GLU A 199 8.19 -24.83 9.26
CA GLU A 199 8.70 -24.43 10.59
C GLU A 199 9.51 -25.55 11.25
N GLU A 200 9.14 -26.81 11.08
CA GLU A 200 9.94 -27.92 11.59
C GLU A 200 11.27 -28.06 10.85
N LYS A 201 11.26 -27.94 9.52
CA LYS A 201 12.44 -28.07 8.64
C LYS A 201 13.47 -26.98 8.91
N HIS A 202 13.02 -25.73 9.09
CA HIS A 202 13.89 -24.55 9.15
C HIS A 202 13.92 -23.86 10.51
N GLY A 203 13.04 -24.22 11.44
CA GLY A 203 12.84 -23.54 12.74
C GLY A 203 13.32 -24.27 13.98
N LYS A 204 13.64 -25.57 13.90
CA LYS A 204 14.30 -26.29 15.00
C LYS A 204 15.75 -26.60 14.64
N GLY A 205 16.67 -25.67 14.91
CA GLY A 205 18.10 -26.01 14.77
C GLY A 205 19.15 -24.92 14.74
N GLN A 206 18.93 -23.70 15.26
CA GLN A 206 20.02 -22.75 15.56
C GLN A 206 19.75 -21.99 16.85
#